data_AF-A0A7W0TJ44-F1
#
_entry.id   AF-A0A7W0TJ44-F1
#
_cell.length_a   1.000
_cell.length_b   1.000
_cell.length_c   1.000
_cell.angle_alpha   90.00
_cell.angle_beta   90.00
_cell.angle_gamma   90.00
#
_symmetry.space_group_name_H-M   'P 1'
#
loop_
_entity.id
_entity.type
_entity.pdbx_description
1 polymer ?
#
loop_
_entity_poly.entity_id
_entity_poly.type
_entity_poly.pdbx_seq_one_letter_code
_entity_poly.pdbx_strand_id
1 'polypeptide(L)'
;MTGDEALAKLRATLDGGGVIIGAGAGTGLSAKCAEAGGTDLIIIYNSGRYRMAGRGSLAGLMPYGDANAIVMEMGHEVLPIVRDTPVLA
;
A
#
# COMPACT_ATOMS: atom_id res chain seq x y z
N MET A 1 -4.80 5.77 -11.97
CA MET A 1 -3.75 6.76 -11.71
C MET A 1 -2.50 6.37 -12.49
N THR A 2 -1.90 7.29 -13.23
CA THR A 2 -0.59 7.10 -13.88
C THR A 2 0.57 7.41 -12.93
N GLY A 3 1.79 7.01 -13.27
CA GLY A 3 2.97 7.36 -12.47
C GLY A 3 3.19 8.87 -12.35
N ASP A 4 2.94 9.62 -13.43
CA ASP A 4 3.09 11.08 -13.44
C ASP A 4 2.05 11.76 -12.55
N GLU A 5 0.80 11.28 -12.55
CA GLU A 5 -0.25 11.75 -11.65
C GLU A 5 0.11 11.51 -10.17
N ALA A 6 0.66 10.34 -9.85
CA ALA A 6 1.12 10.02 -8.51
C ALA A 6 2.26 10.96 -8.08
N LEU A 7 3.28 11.13 -8.95
CA LEU A 7 4.41 12.01 -8.68
C LEU A 7 3.98 13.47 -8.49
N ALA A 8 3.03 13.95 -9.29
CA ALA A 8 2.48 15.29 -9.16
C ALA A 8 1.78 15.49 -7.80
N LYS A 9 0.99 14.50 -7.34
CA LYS A 9 0.36 14.54 -6.01
C LYS A 9 1.40 14.61 -4.89
N LEU A 10 2.44 13.77 -4.93
CA LEU A 10 3.50 13.77 -3.92
C LEU A 10 4.28 15.10 -3.88
N ARG A 11 4.57 15.68 -5.06
CA ARG A 11 5.21 17.00 -5.15
C ARG A 11 4.32 18.10 -4.57
N ALA A 12 3.01 18.07 -4.84
CA ALA A 12 2.07 19.03 -4.28
C ALA A 12 2.06 19.03 -2.74
N THR A 13 2.17 17.84 -2.10
CA THR A 13 2.32 17.74 -0.64
C THR A 13 3.58 18.46 -0.16
N LEU A 14 4.72 18.27 -0.83
CA LEU A 14 5.99 18.92 -0.48
C LEU A 14 5.97 20.43 -0.73
N ASP A 15 5.44 20.88 -1.86
CA ASP A 15 5.33 22.29 -2.23
C ASP A 15 4.41 23.05 -1.26
N GLY A 16 3.42 22.37 -0.67
CA GLY A 16 2.59 22.87 0.41
C GLY A 16 3.27 22.89 1.80
N GLY A 17 4.55 22.51 1.90
CA GLY A 17 5.28 22.39 3.16
C GLY A 17 4.91 21.17 4.01
N GLY A 18 4.17 20.21 3.43
CA GLY A 18 3.77 18.97 4.08
C GLY A 18 4.86 17.91 4.09
N VAL A 19 4.61 16.83 4.81
CA VAL A 19 5.47 15.63 4.85
C VAL A 19 4.74 14.50 4.15
N ILE A 20 5.45 13.76 3.30
CA ILE A 20 4.90 12.58 2.63
C ILE A 20 4.79 11.42 3.63
N ILE A 21 3.59 10.90 3.80
CA ILE A 21 3.28 9.74 4.64
C ILE A 21 2.89 8.54 3.77
N GLY A 22 3.68 7.48 3.86
CA GLY A 22 3.40 6.19 3.23
C GLY A 22 2.84 5.17 4.22
N ALA A 23 1.78 4.46 3.83
CA ALA A 23 1.16 3.43 4.63
C ALA A 23 1.32 2.03 4.00
N GLY A 24 1.78 1.06 4.79
CA GLY A 24 1.78 -0.35 4.37
C GLY A 24 0.41 -1.00 4.64
N ALA A 25 -0.25 -1.50 3.60
CA ALA A 25 -1.58 -2.14 3.72
C ALA A 25 -1.49 -3.66 3.49
N GLY A 26 -2.00 -4.44 4.44
CA GLY A 26 -2.05 -5.90 4.36
C GLY A 26 -3.40 -6.49 3.95
N THR A 27 -4.45 -5.66 3.91
CA THR A 27 -5.81 -6.02 3.51
C THR A 27 -6.47 -4.83 2.82
N GLY A 28 -7.57 -5.09 2.10
CA GLY A 28 -8.42 -4.03 1.53
C GLY A 28 -8.98 -3.06 2.58
N LEU A 29 -9.34 -3.55 3.78
CA LEU A 29 -9.79 -2.68 4.88
C LEU A 29 -8.68 -1.74 5.37
N SER A 30 -7.47 -2.25 5.54
CA SER A 30 -6.31 -1.42 5.91
C SER A 30 -6.07 -0.31 4.88
N ALA A 31 -6.15 -0.64 3.59
CA ALA A 31 -5.98 0.32 2.51
C ALA A 31 -7.07 1.41 2.51
N LYS A 32 -8.34 1.00 2.69
CA LYS A 32 -9.47 1.93 2.81
C LYS A 32 -9.30 2.92 3.96
N CYS A 33 -8.89 2.42 5.12
CA CYS A 33 -8.65 3.26 6.29
C CYS A 33 -7.44 4.18 6.10
N ALA A 34 -6.39 3.73 5.41
CA ALA A 34 -5.22 4.54 5.11
C ALA A 34 -5.55 5.70 4.15
N GLU A 35 -6.32 5.44 3.09
CA GLU A 35 -6.83 6.49 2.20
C GLU A 35 -7.73 7.48 2.94
N ALA A 36 -8.68 6.98 3.74
CA ALA A 36 -9.55 7.84 4.56
C ALA A 36 -8.76 8.67 5.60
N GLY A 37 -7.60 8.17 6.05
CA GLY A 37 -6.67 8.87 6.93
C GLY A 37 -5.78 9.90 6.22
N GLY A 38 -5.88 10.04 4.90
CA GLY A 38 -5.14 11.03 4.13
C GLY A 38 -3.68 10.68 3.87
N THR A 39 -3.33 9.38 3.81
CA THR A 39 -1.97 8.97 3.44
C THR A 39 -1.66 9.38 1.99
N ASP A 40 -0.42 9.80 1.73
CA ASP A 40 0.02 10.21 0.40
C ASP A 40 0.23 9.04 -0.56
N LEU A 41 0.63 7.88 -0.03
CA LEU A 41 0.81 6.65 -0.81
C LEU A 41 0.57 5.39 0.02
N ILE A 42 0.16 4.31 -0.64
CA ILE A 42 -0.05 2.99 -0.05
C ILE A 42 0.93 2.00 -0.67
N ILE A 43 1.48 1.09 0.12
CA ILE A 43 2.37 0.02 -0.33
C ILE A 43 1.77 -1.33 0.09
N ILE A 44 1.64 -2.27 -0.85
CA ILE A 44 1.13 -3.62 -0.61
C ILE A 44 2.21 -4.66 -0.90
N TYR A 45 2.35 -5.65 -0.01
CA TYR A 45 3.33 -6.75 -0.15
C TYR A 45 2.98 -7.87 0.84
N ASN A 46 3.57 -9.04 0.62
CA ASN A 46 3.27 -10.26 1.37
C ASN A 46 3.41 -10.12 2.91
N SER A 47 4.45 -9.44 3.43
CA SER A 47 4.58 -9.20 4.88
C SER A 47 3.43 -8.36 5.43
N GLY A 48 2.79 -7.51 4.63
CA GLY A 48 1.54 -6.84 4.99
C GLY A 48 0.44 -7.85 5.30
N ARG A 49 0.15 -8.77 4.35
CA ARG A 49 -0.84 -9.84 4.53
C ARG A 49 -0.50 -10.72 5.73
N TYR A 50 0.77 -11.10 5.90
CA TYR A 50 1.19 -11.93 7.03
C TYR A 50 1.06 -11.24 8.39
N ARG A 51 1.37 -9.94 8.49
CA ARG A 51 1.10 -9.15 9.69
C ARG A 51 -0.38 -9.16 10.05
N MET A 52 -1.24 -8.97 9.06
CA MET A 52 -2.70 -9.00 9.25
C MET A 52 -3.23 -10.39 9.63
N ALA A 53 -2.48 -11.45 9.34
CA ALA A 53 -2.73 -12.82 9.81
C ALA A 53 -2.13 -13.13 11.20
N GLY A 54 -1.57 -12.13 11.90
CA GLY A 54 -0.94 -12.30 13.21
C GLY A 54 0.44 -12.97 13.16
N ARG A 55 1.22 -12.74 12.10
CA ARG A 55 2.61 -13.22 11.97
C ARG A 55 3.60 -12.06 12.01
N GLY A 56 4.85 -12.35 12.36
CA GLY A 56 5.93 -11.37 12.35
C GLY A 56 6.30 -10.91 10.94
N SER A 57 6.79 -9.67 10.80
CA SER A 57 7.13 -9.05 9.51
C SER A 57 8.14 -9.85 8.69
N LEU A 58 9.07 -10.55 9.35
CA LEU A 58 10.09 -11.36 8.70
C LEU A 58 9.53 -12.62 8.04
N ALA A 59 8.27 -13.01 8.33
CA ALA A 59 7.62 -14.12 7.65
C ALA A 59 7.55 -13.92 6.13
N GLY A 60 7.55 -12.68 5.64
CA GLY A 60 7.58 -12.37 4.20
C GLY A 60 8.88 -12.71 3.50
N LEU A 61 9.97 -12.94 4.25
CA LEU A 61 11.27 -13.36 3.72
C LEU A 61 11.51 -14.87 3.83
N MET A 62 10.61 -15.60 4.48
CA MET A 62 10.71 -17.04 4.67
C MET A 62 10.04 -17.78 3.50
N PRO A 63 10.36 -19.06 3.25
CA PRO A 63 9.81 -19.84 2.13
C PRO A 63 8.37 -20.32 2.42
N TYR A 64 7.47 -19.40 2.77
CA TYR A 64 6.05 -19.66 3.04
C TYR A 64 5.14 -19.39 1.85
N GLY A 65 5.67 -18.77 0.80
CA GLY A 65 4.95 -18.49 -0.44
C GLY A 65 5.75 -17.60 -1.38
N ASP A 66 5.31 -17.51 -2.64
CA ASP A 66 5.88 -16.58 -3.62
C ASP A 66 5.37 -15.16 -3.35
N ALA A 67 6.29 -14.25 -3.01
CA ALA A 67 5.97 -12.86 -2.69
C ALA A 67 5.31 -12.11 -3.86
N ASN A 68 5.75 -12.38 -5.09
CA ASN A 68 5.24 -11.71 -6.29
C ASN A 68 3.85 -12.24 -6.66
N ALA A 69 3.62 -13.55 -6.52
CA ALA A 69 2.27 -14.10 -6.70
C ALA A 69 1.30 -13.52 -5.65
N ILE A 70 1.72 -13.44 -4.39
CA ILE A 70 0.90 -12.91 -3.31
C ILE A 70 0.55 -11.42 -3.53
N VAL A 71 1.50 -10.58 -3.96
CA VAL A 71 1.18 -9.16 -4.19
C VAL A 71 0.20 -8.96 -5.35
N MET A 72 0.26 -9.81 -6.38
CA MET A 72 -0.72 -9.80 -7.47
C MET A 72 -2.13 -10.17 -6.96
N GLU A 73 -2.25 -11.18 -6.10
CA GLU A 73 -3.52 -11.49 -5.43
C GLU A 73 -4.02 -10.34 -4.56
N MET A 74 -3.14 -9.73 -3.77
CA MET A 74 -3.49 -8.57 -2.93
C MET A 74 -3.97 -7.38 -3.76
N GLY A 75 -3.47 -7.21 -4.99
CA GLY A 75 -3.95 -6.19 -5.93
C GLY A 75 -5.45 -6.28 -6.18
N HIS A 76 -6.02 -7.49 -6.27
CA HIS A 76 -7.46 -7.70 -6.43
C HIS A 76 -8.28 -7.31 -5.20
N GLU A 77 -7.68 -7.32 -4.00
CA GLU A 77 -8.34 -6.92 -2.76
C GLU A 77 -8.27 -5.40 -2.51
N VAL A 78 -7.20 -4.75 -2.99
CA VAL A 78 -6.86 -3.37 -2.64
C VAL A 78 -7.26 -2.38 -3.72
N LEU A 79 -6.89 -2.63 -4.98
CA LEU A 79 -7.10 -1.67 -6.08
C LEU A 79 -8.58 -1.31 -6.33
N PRO A 80 -9.57 -2.22 -6.14
CA PRO A 80 -10.98 -1.84 -6.28
C PRO A 80 -11.51 -0.93 -5.15
N ILE A 81 -10.80 -0.84 -4.03
CA ILE A 81 -11.24 -0.13 -2.82
C ILE A 81 -10.63 1.26 -2.73
N VAL A 82 -9.34 1.38 -3.05
CA VAL A 82 -8.60 2.66 -3.07
C VAL A 82 -8.98 3.44 -4.33
N ARG A 83 -9.34 4.71 -4.18
CA ARG A 83 -9.86 5.55 -5.28
C ARG A 83 -8.87 6.58 -5.77
N ASP A 84 -8.23 7.28 -4.84
CA ASP A 84 -7.51 8.52 -5.07
C ASP A 84 -6.06 8.49 -4.58
N THR A 85 -5.68 7.51 -3.76
CA THR A 85 -4.30 7.36 -3.29
C THR A 85 -3.49 6.41 -4.19
N PRO A 86 -2.25 6.75 -4.60
CA PRO A 86 -1.40 5.84 -5.35
C PRO A 86 -1.08 4.58 -4.53
N VAL A 87 -1.15 3.42 -5.19
CA VAL A 87 -0.80 2.11 -4.61
C VAL A 87 0.43 1.55 -5.31
N LEU A 88 1.44 1.20 -4.53
CA LEU A 88 2.70 0.61 -4.97
C LEU A 88 2.76 -0.88 -4.57
N ALA A 89 3.39 -1.68 -5.43
CA ALA A 89 3.69 -3.09 -5.22
C ALA A 89 5.21 -3.30 -5.16
#